data_AF-A0A914XLT4-F1
#
_entry.id   AF-A0A914XLT4-F1
#
_cell.length_a   1.000
_cell.length_b   1.000
_cell.length_c   1.000
_cell.angle_alpha   90.00
_cell.angle_beta   90.00
_cell.angle_gamma   90.00
#
_symmetry.space_group_name_H-M   'P 1'
#
loop_
_entity.id
_entity.type
_entity.pdbx_description
1 polymer ?
#
loop_
_entity_poly.entity_id
_entity_poly.type
_entity_poly.pdbx_seq_one_letter_code
_entity_poly.pdbx_strand_id
1 'polypeptide(L)'
;MNLETRPVMFEDVARQVLGHGYRRTPMEYVEQIKRIQEKDIHRVVERMLCSKAAVVGYGNLAKLPSYEQIDRVIATRDIKQLSKSRFGRL
;
A
#
# COMPACT_ATOMS: atom_id res chain seq x y z
N MET A 1 -2.79 9.60 -13.96
CA MET A 1 -1.48 9.79 -14.63
C MET A 1 -1.35 11.27 -14.97
N ASN A 2 -0.17 11.85 -14.75
CA ASN A 2 0.12 13.26 -14.95
C ASN A 2 0.64 13.51 -16.39
N LEU A 3 -0.21 13.18 -17.38
CA LEU A 3 0.16 13.06 -18.80
C LEU A 3 0.12 14.39 -19.58
N GLU A 4 -0.02 15.51 -18.91
CA GLU A 4 0.03 16.84 -19.51
C GLU A 4 1.45 17.26 -19.91
N THR A 5 2.48 16.60 -19.36
CA THR A 5 3.89 16.85 -19.68
C THR A 5 4.49 15.74 -20.55
N ARG A 6 5.19 16.13 -21.63
CA ARG A 6 5.78 15.20 -22.60
C ARG A 6 6.81 14.22 -21.99
N PRO A 7 7.69 14.63 -21.06
CA PRO A 7 8.62 13.69 -20.42
C PRO A 7 7.91 12.57 -19.63
N VAL A 8 6.84 12.91 -18.90
CA VAL A 8 6.06 11.93 -18.14
C VAL A 8 5.31 10.99 -19.08
N MET A 9 4.78 11.50 -20.20
CA MET A 9 4.19 10.63 -21.22
C MET A 9 5.18 9.64 -21.80
N PHE A 10 6.42 10.06 -22.09
CA PHE A 10 7.44 9.17 -22.62
C PHE A 10 7.84 8.09 -21.61
N GLU A 11 8.05 8.47 -20.34
CA GLU A 11 8.33 7.52 -19.26
C GLU A 11 7.21 6.49 -19.12
N ASP A 12 5.95 6.92 -19.08
CA ASP A 12 4.82 6.01 -18.93
C ASP A 12 4.71 5.01 -20.09
N VAL A 13 4.95 5.46 -21.33
CA VAL A 13 5.01 4.57 -22.49
C VAL A 13 6.12 3.54 -22.33
N ALA A 14 7.34 3.98 -21.99
CA ALA A 14 8.48 3.09 -21.83
C ALA A 14 8.24 2.09 -20.70
N ARG A 15 7.78 2.55 -19.53
CA ARG A 15 7.50 1.69 -18.37
C ARG A 15 6.40 0.68 -18.66
N GLN A 16 5.33 1.07 -19.36
CA GLN A 16 4.27 0.14 -19.70
C GLN A 16 4.75 -0.94 -20.68
N VAL A 17 5.50 -0.55 -21.72
CA VAL A 17 6.06 -1.50 -22.69
C VAL A 17 7.05 -2.44 -22.00
N LEU A 18 7.93 -1.95 -21.13
CA LEU A 18 8.89 -2.77 -20.39
C LEU A 18 8.22 -3.69 -19.36
N GLY A 19 7.20 -3.18 -18.64
CA GLY A 19 6.56 -3.92 -17.55
C GLY A 19 5.49 -4.91 -18.01
N HIS A 20 4.71 -4.57 -19.04
CA HIS A 20 3.55 -5.35 -19.49
C HIS A 20 3.71 -5.91 -20.91
N GLY A 21 4.69 -5.45 -21.69
CA GLY A 21 4.87 -5.80 -23.10
C GLY A 21 3.99 -4.99 -24.07
N TYR A 22 3.11 -4.12 -23.56
CA TYR A 22 2.22 -3.28 -24.37
C TYR A 22 1.89 -1.99 -23.62
N ARG A 23 1.43 -0.99 -24.39
CA ARG A 23 0.91 0.26 -23.86
C ARG A 23 -0.62 0.20 -23.79
N ARG A 24 -1.18 0.46 -22.62
CA ARG A 24 -2.60 0.81 -22.45
C ARG A 24 -2.78 2.31 -22.57
N THR A 25 -3.86 2.70 -23.20
CA THR A 25 -4.29 4.09 -23.30
C THR A 25 -4.84 4.58 -21.96
N PRO A 26 -4.82 5.91 -21.71
CA PRO A 26 -5.42 6.48 -20.51
C PRO A 26 -6.91 6.14 -20.35
N MET A 27 -7.65 6.09 -21.46
CA MET A 27 -9.09 5.78 -21.43
C MET A 27 -9.36 4.34 -21.02
N GLU A 28 -8.51 3.38 -21.41
CA GLU A 28 -8.66 2.00 -20.94
C GLU A 28 -8.49 1.89 -19.42
N TYR A 29 -7.55 2.64 -18.84
CA TYR A 29 -7.41 2.71 -17.38
C TYR A 29 -8.63 3.36 -16.72
N VAL A 30 -9.16 4.45 -17.28
CA VAL A 30 -10.40 5.09 -16.78
C VAL A 30 -11.56 4.10 -16.76
N GLU A 31 -11.75 3.33 -17.84
CA GLU A 31 -12.81 2.33 -17.91
C GLU A 31 -12.60 1.17 -16.94
N GLN A 32 -11.35 0.74 -16.70
CA GLN A 32 -11.07 -0.26 -15.66
C GLN A 32 -11.35 0.27 -14.26
N ILE A 33 -10.98 1.52 -13.96
CA ILE A 33 -11.23 2.16 -12.66
C ILE A 33 -12.73 2.26 -12.41
N LYS A 34 -13.52 2.67 -13.41
CA LYS A 34 -14.99 2.76 -13.30
C LYS A 34 -15.68 1.43 -13.02
N ARG A 35 -15.06 0.30 -13.40
CA ARG A 35 -15.61 -1.05 -13.18
C ARG A 35 -15.39 -1.57 -11.76
N ILE A 36 -14.55 -0.92 -10.95
CA ILE A 36 -14.25 -1.36 -9.59
C ILE A 36 -15.51 -1.29 -8.74
N GLN A 37 -15.85 -2.41 -8.08
CA GLN A 37 -16.96 -2.49 -7.13
C GLN A 37 -16.44 -2.58 -5.69
N GLU A 38 -17.33 -2.33 -4.72
CA GLU A 38 -17.00 -2.41 -3.29
C GLU A 38 -16.37 -3.77 -2.91
N LYS A 39 -16.93 -4.87 -3.45
CA LYS A 39 -16.41 -6.23 -3.24
C LYS A 39 -14.96 -6.40 -3.71
N ASP A 40 -14.54 -5.69 -4.75
CA ASP A 40 -13.17 -5.76 -5.25
C ASP A 40 -12.20 -5.08 -4.29
N ILE A 41 -12.63 -3.96 -3.68
CA ILE A 41 -11.87 -3.26 -2.65
C ILE A 41 -11.69 -4.17 -1.45
N HIS A 42 -12.78 -4.72 -0.90
CA HIS A 42 -12.70 -5.65 0.24
C HIS A 42 -11.77 -6.83 -0.08
N ARG A 43 -11.95 -7.51 -1.21
CA ARG A 43 -11.11 -8.65 -1.62
C ARG A 43 -9.62 -8.31 -1.71
N VAL A 44 -9.27 -7.15 -2.27
CA VAL A 44 -7.86 -6.74 -2.42
C VAL A 44 -7.28 -6.33 -1.08
N VAL A 45 -8.01 -5.57 -0.27
CA VAL A 45 -7.58 -5.14 1.07
C VAL A 45 -7.35 -6.33 1.99
N GLU A 46 -8.28 -7.29 2.01
CA GLU A 46 -8.14 -8.57 2.72
C GLU A 46 -6.81 -9.26 2.37
N ARG A 47 -6.56 -9.45 1.07
CA ARG A 47 -5.33 -10.08 0.58
C ARG A 47 -4.07 -9.30 0.98
N MET A 48 -4.10 -7.96 0.90
CA MET A 48 -2.96 -7.11 1.25
C MET A 48 -2.64 -7.21 2.73
N LEU A 49 -3.65 -7.14 3.60
CA LEU A 49 -3.47 -7.17 5.06
C LEU A 49 -3.10 -8.56 5.61
N CYS A 50 -3.29 -9.63 4.83
CA CYS A 50 -2.81 -10.97 5.20
C CYS A 50 -1.29 -11.15 5.01
N SER A 51 -0.62 -10.26 4.28
CA SER A 51 0.83 -10.33 4.09
C SER A 51 1.59 -9.75 5.28
N LYS A 52 2.81 -10.26 5.53
CA LYS A 52 3.68 -9.74 6.59
C LYS A 52 4.00 -8.27 6.35
N ALA A 53 3.91 -7.46 7.41
CA ALA A 53 4.21 -6.04 7.31
C ALA A 53 5.70 -5.82 7.02
N ALA A 54 6.03 -4.80 6.22
CA ALA A 54 7.40 -4.30 6.11
C ALA A 54 7.49 -2.99 6.92
N VAL A 55 8.34 -2.96 7.94
CA VAL A 55 8.50 -1.81 8.85
C VAL A 55 9.93 -1.31 8.79
N VAL A 56 10.09 0.00 8.55
CA VAL A 56 11.39 0.69 8.58
C VAL A 56 11.26 1.88 9.52
N GLY A 57 12.17 1.98 10.49
CA GLY A 57 12.25 3.11 11.43
C GLY A 57 13.55 3.89 11.24
N TYR A 58 13.49 5.21 11.38
CA TYR A 58 14.66 6.10 11.31
C TYR A 58 14.61 7.18 12.40
N GLY A 59 15.76 7.49 13.02
CA GLY A 59 15.87 8.47 14.12
C GLY A 59 15.65 7.87 15.52
N ASN A 60 14.96 8.60 16.40
CA ASN A 60 14.65 8.12 17.75
C ASN A 60 13.41 7.20 17.72
N LEU A 61 13.63 5.92 18.02
CA LEU A 61 12.61 4.86 17.95
C LEU A 61 12.02 4.48 19.31
N ALA A 62 12.26 5.26 20.37
CA ALA A 62 11.81 4.92 21.73
C ALA A 62 10.29 4.68 21.87
N LYS A 63 9.49 5.26 20.97
CA LYS A 63 8.02 5.11 20.93
C LYS A 63 7.54 4.15 19.84
N LEU A 64 8.44 3.57 19.05
CA LEU A 64 8.06 2.62 18.00
C LEU A 64 7.69 1.28 18.65
N PRO A 65 6.46 0.76 18.42
CA PRO A 65 6.09 -0.57 18.90
C PRO A 65 6.98 -1.66 18.29
N SER A 66 7.04 -2.82 18.93
CA SER A 66 7.80 -3.93 18.36
C SER A 66 7.17 -4.39 17.03
N TYR A 67 8.01 -4.95 16.15
CA TYR A 67 7.55 -5.48 14.87
C TYR A 67 6.40 -6.49 15.06
N GLU A 68 6.49 -7.36 16.07
CA GLU A 68 5.47 -8.38 16.37
C GLU A 68 4.13 -7.74 16.79
N GLN A 69 4.16 -6.60 17.49
CA GLN A 69 2.95 -5.86 17.82
C GLN A 69 2.31 -5.28 16.56
N ILE A 70 3.11 -4.72 15.66
CA ILE A 70 2.65 -4.13 14.41
C ILE A 70 2.04 -5.21 13.51
N ASP A 71 2.75 -6.31 13.29
CA ASP A 71 2.32 -7.43 12.45
C ASP A 71 1.02 -8.07 12.98
N ARG A 72 0.94 -8.27 14.31
CA ARG A 72 -0.27 -8.78 14.96
C ARG A 72 -1.47 -7.86 14.81
N VAL A 73 -1.28 -6.55 14.96
CA VAL A 73 -2.38 -5.58 14.84
C VAL A 73 -2.91 -5.53 13.42
N ILE A 74 -2.03 -5.61 12.42
CA ILE A 74 -2.42 -5.65 11.01
C ILE A 74 -3.20 -6.94 10.72
N ALA A 75 -2.72 -8.08 11.21
CA ALA A 75 -3.40 -9.36 11.03
C ALA A 75 -4.77 -9.44 11.73
N THR A 76 -4.89 -8.88 12.95
CA THR A 76 -6.13 -8.93 13.76
C THR A 76 -7.09 -7.77 13.49
N ARG A 77 -6.63 -6.72 12.79
CA ARG A 77 -7.38 -5.48 12.51
C ARG A 77 -7.81 -4.72 13.76
N ASP A 78 -7.10 -4.92 14.86
CA ASP A 78 -7.40 -4.31 16.15
C ASP A 78 -6.32 -3.31 16.57
N ILE A 79 -6.51 -2.07 16.12
CA ILE A 79 -5.58 -0.95 16.38
C ILE A 79 -5.43 -0.66 17.88
N LYS A 80 -6.40 -1.04 18.72
CA LYS A 80 -6.35 -0.80 20.16
C LYS A 80 -5.19 -1.57 20.83
N GLN A 81 -4.68 -2.61 20.19
CA GLN A 81 -3.55 -3.39 20.70
C GLN A 81 -2.19 -2.66 20.59
N LEU A 82 -2.10 -1.57 19.80
CA LEU A 82 -0.90 -0.73 19.72
C LEU A 82 -0.74 0.22 20.93
N SER A 83 -1.84 0.64 21.58
CA SER A 83 -1.80 1.71 22.59
C SER A 83 -1.39 1.26 23.99
N LYS A 84 -1.15 -0.04 24.21
CA LYS A 84 -0.57 -0.55 25.46
C LYS A 84 0.93 -0.20 25.53
N SER A 85 1.21 1.10 25.65
CA SER A 85 2.49 1.59 26.16
C SER A 85 2.69 1.01 27.54
N ARG A 86 3.88 0.43 27.73
CA ARG A 86 4.38 -0.12 28.99
C ARG A 86 4.33 0.97 30.06
N PHE A 87 3.28 0.98 30.86
CA PHE A 87 3.32 1.60 32.18
C PHE A 87 4.19 0.68 33.05
N GLY A 88 5.35 1.16 33.47
CA GLY A 88 6.21 0.50 34.44
C GLY A 88 7.29 -0.42 33.84
N ARG A 89 8.48 0.12 33.63
CA ARG A 89 9.72 -0.57 34.02
C ARG A 89 10.81 0.47 34.26
N LEU A 90 11.19 0.55 35.54
CA LEU A 90 12.17 1.41 36.22
C LEU A 90 11.65 2.80 36.61
#